data_AF-X1GSU4-F1
#
_entry.id   AF-X1GSU4-F1
#
_cell.length_a   1.000
_cell.length_b   1.000
_cell.length_c   1.000
_cell.angle_alpha   90.00
_cell.angle_beta   90.00
_cell.angle_gamma   90.00
#
_symmetry.space_group_name_H-M   'P 1'
#
loop_
_entity.id
_entity.type
_entity.pdbx_description
1 polymer ?
#
loop_
_entity_poly.entity_id
_entity_poly.type
_entity_poly.pdbx_seq_one_letter_code
_entity_poly.pdbx_strand_id
1 'polypeptide(L)' 'MEAAPSDLARRFYLKFVALMAEKVTVVKEGKFGAKMRIKVDNDGPVTLILGSGSTFVS' A
#
# COMPACT_ATOMS: atom_id res chain seq x y z
N MET A 1 3.17 12.43 -11.11
CA MET A 1 2.37 11.35 -10.48
C MET A 1 1.78 10.52 -11.60
N GLU A 2 2.36 9.35 -11.86
CA GLU A 2 1.92 8.46 -12.94
C GLU A 2 1.47 7.15 -12.31
N ALA A 3 0.24 6.75 -12.60
CA ALA A 3 -0.28 5.45 -12.19
C ALA A 3 0.04 4.40 -13.26
N ALA A 4 0.45 3.21 -12.83
CA ALA A 4 0.66 2.10 -13.75
C ALA A 4 -0.68 1.61 -14.34
N PRO A 5 -0.69 1.05 -15.56
CA PRO A 5 -1.85 0.38 -16.12
C PRO A 5 -2.39 -0.70 -15.18
N SER A 6 -3.72 -0.91 -15.17
CA SER A 6 -4.41 -1.73 -14.16
C SER A 6 -3.80 -3.13 -13.96
N ASP A 7 -3.41 -3.80 -15.04
CA ASP A 7 -2.84 -5.15 -14.93
C ASP A 7 -1.44 -5.15 -14.34
N LEU A 8 -0.62 -4.16 -14.68
CA LEU A 8 0.70 -3.99 -14.09
C LEU A 8 0.58 -3.59 -12.61
N ALA A 9 -0.33 -2.66 -12.29
CA ALA A 9 -0.63 -2.25 -10.92
C ALA A 9 -1.09 -3.43 -10.05
N ARG A 10 -1.96 -4.31 -10.58
CA ARG A 10 -2.40 -5.52 -9.87
C ARG A 10 -1.23 -6.45 -9.57
N ARG A 11 -0.34 -6.68 -10.55
CA ARG A 11 0.84 -7.52 -10.37
C ARG A 11 1.78 -6.96 -9.30
N PHE A 12 2.04 -5.65 -9.33
CA PHE A 12 2.88 -5.01 -8.32
C PHE A 12 2.25 -5.01 -6.93
N TYR A 13 0.95 -4.76 -6.82
CA TYR A 13 0.21 -4.87 -5.57
C TYR A 13 0.36 -6.24 -4.92
N LEU A 14 0.07 -7.32 -5.67
CA LEU A 14 0.15 -8.69 -5.17
C LEU A 14 1.58 -9.07 -4.79
N LYS A 15 2.57 -8.67 -5.60
CA LYS A 15 3.99 -8.91 -5.29
C LYS A 15 4.42 -8.18 -4.01
N PHE A 16 3.99 -6.93 -3.82
CA PHE A 16 4.31 -6.17 -2.61
C PHE A 16 3.73 -6.84 -1.36
N VAL A 17 2.46 -7.25 -1.40
CA VAL A 17 1.83 -7.96 -0.27
C VAL A 17 2.60 -9.23 0.05
N ALA A 18 2.96 -10.04 -0.96
CA ALA A 18 3.73 -11.27 -0.76
C ALA A 18 5.09 -11.00 -0.08
N LEU A 19 5.84 -10.01 -0.56
CA LEU A 19 7.13 -9.62 0.02
C LEU A 19 6.99 -9.11 1.47
N MET A 20 5.89 -8.43 1.79
CA MET A 20 5.64 -7.99 3.16
C MET A 20 5.30 -9.16 4.09
N ALA A 21 4.54 -10.15 3.61
CA ALA A 21 4.19 -11.33 4.38
C ALA A 21 5.42 -12.16 4.79
N GLU A 22 6.51 -12.09 4.04
CA GLU A 22 7.80 -12.70 4.41
C GLU A 22 8.54 -11.92 5.51
N LYS A 23 8.25 -10.62 5.69
CA LYS A 23 9.02 -9.70 6.54
C LYS A 23 8.34 -9.37 7.87
N VAL A 24 7.01 -9.41 7.93
CA VAL A 24 6.25 -9.01 9.12
C VAL A 24 5.24 -10.08 9.51
N THR A 25 4.92 -10.14 10.80
CA THR A 25 4.11 -11.21 11.40
C THR A 25 2.67 -11.26 10.91
N VAL A 26 2.07 -10.10 10.62
CA VAL A 26 0.67 -10.00 10.19
C VAL A 26 0.56 -9.03 9.02
N VAL A 27 0.07 -9.53 7.90
CA VAL A 27 -0.33 -8.72 6.75
C VAL A 27 -1.81 -8.99 6.48
N LYS A 28 -2.61 -7.93 6.47
CA LYS A 28 -4.01 -7.97 6.05
C LYS A 28 -4.14 -7.18 4.76
N GLU A 29 -4.89 -7.72 3.81
CA GLU A 29 -5.11 -7.10 2.51
C GLU A 29 -6.60 -6.85 2.23
N GLY A 30 -6.85 -5.96 1.27
CA GLY A 30 -8.17 -5.74 0.69
C GLY A 30 -8.31 -6.49 -0.64
N LYS A 31 -9.22 -6.02 -1.50
CA LYS A 31 -9.39 -6.56 -2.86
C LYS A 31 -9.04 -5.51 -3.91
N PHE A 32 -8.01 -5.78 -4.71
CA PHE A 32 -7.57 -4.88 -5.78
C PHE A 32 -8.72 -4.58 -6.77
N GLY A 33 -8.96 -3.30 -7.06
CA GLY A 33 -10.00 -2.84 -7.98
C GLY A 33 -11.43 -2.90 -7.44
N ALA A 34 -11.64 -3.30 -6.17
CA ALA A 34 -12.96 -3.29 -5.56
C ALA A 34 -13.28 -1.92 -4.92
N LYS A 35 -14.55 -1.53 -4.96
CA LYS A 35 -15.05 -0.42 -4.12
C LYS A 35 -15.12 -0.91 -2.68
N MET A 36 -14.33 -0.30 -1.80
CA MET A 36 -14.21 -0.72 -0.39
C MET A 36 -14.59 0.40 0.57
N ARG A 37 -15.14 0.00 1.73
CA ARG A 37 -15.31 0.88 2.89
C ARG A 37 -14.33 0.41 3.97
N ILE A 38 -13.34 1.24 4.28
CA ILE A 38 -12.28 0.92 5.25
C ILE A 38 -12.54 1.74 6.50
N LYS A 39 -12.61 1.08 7.66
CA LYS A 39 -12.62 1.75 8.97
C LYS A 39 -11.19 1.77 9.49
N VAL A 40 -10.68 2.96 9.79
CA VAL A 40 -9.34 3.17 10.35
C VAL A 40 -9.51 3.91 11.66
N ASP A 41 -8.79 3.46 12.69
CA ASP A 41 -8.75 4.07 14.01
C ASP A 41 -7.29 4.40 14.32
N ASN A 42 -6.93 5.67 14.20
CA ASN A 42 -5.55 6.15 14.34
C ASN A 42 -5.34 6.67 15.77
N ASP A 43 -4.86 5.80 16.66
CA ASP A 43 -4.49 6.17 18.04
C ASP A 43 -3.20 7.03 18.04
N GLY A 44 -3.30 8.31 18.39
CA GLY A 44 -2.20 9.28 18.21
C GLY A 44 -2.68 10.69 17.84
N PRO A 45 -2.92 11.07 16.57
CA PRO A 45 -2.72 10.37 15.29
C PRO A 45 -1.40 10.77 14.59
N VAL A 46 -0.69 9.79 14.01
CA VAL A 46 0.51 10.02 13.19
C VAL A 46 0.28 9.50 11.77
N THR A 47 0.58 10.33 10.76
CA THR A 47 0.51 9.94 9.34
C THR A 47 1.88 10.15 8.70
N LEU A 48 2.42 9.09 8.07
CA LEU A 48 3.68 9.12 7.33
C LEU A 48 3.40 8.93 5.84
N ILE A 49 4.05 9.74 5.00
CA ILE A 49 4.00 9.60 3.55
C ILE A 49 5.38 9.09 3.09
N LEU A 50 5.39 7.93 2.44
CA LEU A 50 6.61 7.29 1.94
C LEU A 50 6.52 7.11 0.43
N GLY A 51 7.62 7.38 -0.27
CA GLY A 51 7.78 7.14 -1.70
C GLY A 51 9.05 6.34 -1.97
N SER A 52 9.01 5.44 -2.95
CA SER A 52 10.18 4.66 -3.37
C SER A 52 11.07 5.40 -4.38
N GLY A 53 10.64 6.56 -4.87
CA GLY A 53 11.46 7.46 -5.70
C GLY A 53 12.34 8.37 -4.83
N SER A 54 13.14 9.24 -5.47
CA SER A 54 13.98 10.20 -4.74
C SER A 54 13.13 11.07 -3.81
N THR A 55 13.44 11.01 -2.52
CA THR A 55 12.75 11.69 -1.44
C THR A 55 12.73 13.20 -1.65
N PHE A 56 11.55 13.81 -1.79
CA PHE A 56 11.35 15.22 -1.48
C PHE A 56 10.88 15.31 -0.02
N VAL A 57 11.75 15.82 0.84
CA VAL A 57 11.39 16.28 2.19
C VAL A 57 11.21 17.80 2.08
N SER A 58 10.05 18.31 2.48
CA SER A 58 9.89 19.72 2.83
C SER A 58 10.09 19.90 4.32
#